data_AF-A0A9D8CY86-F1
#
_entry.id   AF-A0A9D8CY86-F1
#
_cell.length_a   1.000
_cell.length_b   1.000
_cell.length_c   1.000
_cell.angle_alpha   90.00
_cell.angle_beta   90.00
_cell.angle_gamma   90.00
#
_symmetry.space_group_name_H-M   'P 1'
#
loop_
_entity.id
_entity.type
_entity.pdbx_description
1 polymer ?
#
loop_
_entity_poly.entity_id
_entity_poly.type
_entity_poly.pdbx_seq_one_letter_code
_entity_poly.pdbx_strand_id
1 'polypeptide(L)'
;RSLVSNLFTGSGRDTLIGNDLGNDLRANAGNDIIFAGPGNDTISGGPGFDTIDTGSGIDTVRDRLVDLNGDFITGVRAGTTIDITGSLIGRNFLSTVEWAGSTTLAIADYAVAMAGLFADGEFMAVPRSTGTETHTSVMFVNFLPSLFESVSVAADAINGVANEPFLTSDGSTRFSMDMKTAQSTFANTLGVYRVAADGTIHDTQAIYANTRGVFPSLSTVDLGTPANGERLAFFLIQDGFGQYGDLPDDLRLVAPGTTTAANVNAGVPPELLSASLGRLTAAPIFHTIATLNPGDAVQVLSGTAAGGRELLIGFEDLPTASGDRDFQDVVIGLRTNYDDLFVI
;
A
#
# COMPACT_ATOMS: atom_id res chain seq x y z
N ARG A 1 -24.50 -27.71 -2.68
CA ARG A 1 -23.30 -26.85 -2.55
C ARG A 1 -23.25 -26.44 -1.09
N SER A 2 -22.30 -26.97 -0.31
CA SER A 2 -22.14 -26.59 1.09
C SER A 2 -21.36 -25.28 1.11
N LEU A 3 -21.93 -24.25 1.74
CA LEU A 3 -21.28 -22.96 1.97
C LEU A 3 -20.41 -23.14 3.22
N VAL A 4 -19.14 -23.49 3.06
CA VAL A 4 -18.21 -23.57 4.19
C VAL A 4 -17.22 -22.44 4.04
N SER A 5 -17.45 -21.36 4.79
CA SER A 5 -16.51 -20.23 4.85
C SER A 5 -15.32 -20.53 5.76
N ASN A 6 -15.45 -21.46 6.71
CA ASN A 6 -14.39 -21.75 7.68
C ASN A 6 -14.14 -23.27 7.72
N LEU A 7 -12.95 -23.70 7.35
CA LEU A 7 -12.57 -25.11 7.31
C LEU A 7 -11.31 -25.34 8.15
N PHE A 8 -11.43 -26.22 9.14
CA PHE A 8 -10.34 -26.60 10.05
C PHE A 8 -10.18 -28.11 10.01
N THR A 9 -8.95 -28.60 9.79
CA THR A 9 -8.68 -30.05 9.73
C THR A 9 -7.80 -30.53 10.88
N GLY A 10 -7.25 -31.74 10.78
CA GLY A 10 -6.62 -32.44 11.91
C GLY A 10 -5.10 -32.34 11.90
N SER A 11 -4.42 -33.35 12.45
CA SER A 11 -2.96 -33.49 12.34
C SER A 11 -2.56 -34.41 11.17
N GLY A 12 -3.45 -34.55 10.17
CA GLY A 12 -3.37 -35.55 9.12
C GLY A 12 -2.70 -35.01 7.87
N ARG A 13 -2.82 -35.73 6.76
CA ARG A 13 -2.63 -35.13 5.43
C ARG A 13 -4.01 -34.84 4.88
N ASP A 14 -4.36 -33.58 4.86
CA ASP A 14 -5.68 -33.08 4.57
C ASP A 14 -5.71 -32.38 3.19
N THR A 15 -6.92 -32.28 2.63
CA THR A 15 -7.17 -31.50 1.42
C THR A 15 -8.33 -30.55 1.68
N LEU A 16 -8.03 -29.26 1.66
CA LEU A 16 -8.99 -28.20 1.90
C LEU A 16 -9.36 -27.55 0.56
N ILE A 17 -10.65 -27.34 0.34
CA ILE A 17 -11.18 -26.67 -0.86
C ILE A 17 -12.17 -25.62 -0.39
N GLY A 18 -11.85 -24.35 -0.63
CA GLY A 18 -12.71 -23.21 -0.36
C GLY A 18 -13.82 -23.05 -1.41
N ASN A 19 -14.51 -21.93 -1.35
CA ASN A 19 -15.62 -21.57 -2.22
C ASN A 19 -15.40 -20.17 -2.82
N ASP A 20 -16.37 -19.63 -3.55
CA ASP A 20 -16.22 -18.35 -4.26
C ASP A 20 -16.34 -17.09 -3.36
N LEU A 21 -16.41 -17.27 -2.03
CA LEU A 21 -16.44 -16.21 -1.01
C LEU A 21 -15.13 -16.23 -0.23
N GLY A 22 -14.82 -15.14 0.48
CA GLY A 22 -13.69 -15.14 1.42
C GLY A 22 -13.82 -16.24 2.49
N ASN A 23 -12.77 -17.01 2.67
CA ASN A 23 -12.69 -18.17 3.55
C ASN A 23 -11.58 -18.04 4.60
N ASP A 24 -11.76 -18.74 5.72
CA ASP A 24 -10.73 -18.98 6.74
C ASP A 24 -10.39 -20.47 6.72
N LEU A 25 -9.27 -20.82 6.08
CA LEU A 25 -8.83 -22.18 5.84
C LEU A 25 -7.60 -22.48 6.70
N ARG A 26 -7.69 -23.46 7.61
CA ARG A 26 -6.59 -23.84 8.49
C ARG A 26 -6.40 -25.35 8.51
N ALA A 27 -5.31 -25.83 7.92
CA ALA A 27 -5.06 -27.26 7.80
C ALA A 27 -4.46 -27.90 9.07
N ASN A 28 -3.85 -27.08 9.93
CA ASN A 28 -3.18 -27.47 11.17
C ASN A 28 -1.89 -28.27 10.90
N ALA A 29 -1.69 -29.44 11.49
CA ALA A 29 -0.41 -30.14 11.32
C ALA A 29 -0.55 -31.16 10.19
N GLY A 30 0.42 -31.27 9.30
CA GLY A 30 0.22 -32.10 8.12
C GLY A 30 1.09 -31.71 6.95
N ASN A 31 1.04 -32.49 5.87
CA ASN A 31 1.56 -32.05 4.58
C ASN A 31 0.35 -31.88 3.67
N ASP A 32 -0.30 -30.74 3.78
CA ASP A 32 -1.65 -30.50 3.34
C ASP A 32 -1.71 -29.89 1.94
N ILE A 33 -2.88 -29.99 1.33
CA ILE A 33 -3.15 -29.37 0.04
C ILE A 33 -4.35 -28.44 0.21
N ILE A 34 -4.16 -27.15 -0.02
CA ILE A 34 -5.19 -26.14 0.18
C ILE A 34 -5.47 -25.45 -1.16
N PHE A 35 -6.74 -25.44 -1.57
CA PHE A 35 -7.23 -24.66 -2.71
C PHE A 35 -8.25 -23.65 -2.19
N ALA A 36 -7.85 -22.38 -2.07
CA ALA A 36 -8.70 -21.37 -1.46
C ALA A 36 -9.85 -20.96 -2.40
N GLY A 37 -9.55 -20.73 -3.67
CA GLY A 37 -10.53 -20.41 -4.69
C GLY A 37 -10.66 -18.90 -4.91
N PRO A 38 -11.81 -18.43 -5.43
CA PRO A 38 -12.08 -17.00 -5.54
C PRO A 38 -12.51 -16.40 -4.20
N GLY A 39 -12.19 -15.14 -3.96
CA GLY A 39 -12.54 -14.47 -2.70
C GLY A 39 -11.30 -13.85 -2.07
N ASN A 40 -11.47 -13.20 -0.92
CA ASN A 40 -10.33 -12.72 -0.14
C ASN A 40 -10.14 -13.71 1.01
N ASP A 41 -9.23 -14.66 0.83
CA ASP A 41 -9.07 -15.79 1.73
C ASP A 41 -7.99 -15.55 2.78
N THR A 42 -8.16 -16.11 3.97
CA THR A 42 -7.13 -16.25 4.99
C THR A 42 -6.78 -17.73 5.12
N ILE A 43 -5.51 -18.06 4.90
CA ILE A 43 -5.04 -19.43 4.75
C ILE A 43 -3.89 -19.69 5.71
N SER A 44 -3.94 -20.78 6.44
CA SER A 44 -2.82 -21.31 7.24
C SER A 44 -2.63 -22.78 6.90
N GLY A 45 -1.43 -23.12 6.43
CA GLY A 45 -0.99 -24.49 6.28
C GLY A 45 -0.83 -25.14 7.65
N GLY A 46 -0.09 -24.44 8.52
CA GLY A 46 0.34 -24.89 9.83
C GLY A 46 1.61 -25.74 9.73
N PRO A 47 1.96 -26.54 10.75
CA PRO A 47 3.22 -27.27 10.73
C PRO A 47 3.25 -28.38 9.68
N GLY A 48 4.22 -28.31 8.76
CA GLY A 48 4.62 -29.39 7.86
C GLY A 48 5.05 -28.85 6.51
N PHE A 49 4.86 -29.62 5.44
CA PHE A 49 5.16 -29.16 4.07
C PHE A 49 3.88 -29.06 3.26
N ASP A 50 3.36 -27.85 3.13
CA ASP A 50 2.06 -27.59 2.56
C ASP A 50 2.13 -27.10 1.12
N THR A 51 1.10 -27.44 0.35
CA THR A 51 0.88 -26.88 -0.99
C THR A 51 -0.36 -26.02 -0.96
N ILE A 52 -0.18 -24.72 -1.12
CA ILE A 52 -1.24 -23.73 -0.96
C ILE A 52 -1.48 -23.04 -2.30
N ASP A 53 -2.68 -23.19 -2.85
CA ASP A 53 -3.17 -22.36 -3.94
C ASP A 53 -4.11 -21.30 -3.39
N THR A 54 -3.63 -20.05 -3.40
CA THR A 54 -4.40 -18.89 -2.93
C THR A 54 -5.57 -18.55 -3.86
N GLY A 55 -5.56 -19.04 -5.10
CA GLY A 55 -6.62 -18.74 -6.05
C GLY A 55 -6.66 -17.26 -6.44
N SER A 56 -7.84 -16.66 -6.43
CA SER A 56 -8.03 -15.28 -6.87
C SER A 56 -8.74 -14.42 -5.84
N GLY A 57 -8.01 -13.53 -5.22
CA GLY A 57 -8.52 -12.24 -4.74
C GLY A 57 -7.39 -11.52 -4.07
N ILE A 58 -7.69 -10.87 -2.95
CA ILE A 58 -6.70 -10.31 -2.02
C ILE A 58 -6.56 -11.30 -0.87
N ASP A 59 -5.63 -12.23 -1.03
CA ASP A 59 -5.48 -13.38 -0.14
C ASP A 59 -4.36 -13.16 0.88
N THR A 60 -4.51 -13.76 2.06
CA THR A 60 -3.53 -13.72 3.14
C THR A 60 -3.13 -15.14 3.53
N VAL A 61 -1.89 -15.53 3.27
CA VAL A 61 -1.29 -16.73 3.85
C VAL A 61 -0.67 -16.34 5.18
N ARG A 62 -1.29 -16.74 6.29
CA ARG A 62 -0.90 -16.35 7.64
C ARG A 62 -0.38 -17.55 8.42
N ASP A 63 0.91 -17.54 8.74
CA ASP A 63 1.50 -18.57 9.58
C ASP A 63 2.73 -18.09 10.36
N ARG A 64 3.32 -18.94 11.20
CA ARG A 64 4.64 -18.66 11.77
C ARG A 64 5.71 -18.91 10.72
N LEU A 65 6.85 -18.23 10.85
CA LEU A 65 7.97 -18.41 9.94
C LEU A 65 8.46 -19.87 9.84
N VAL A 66 8.45 -20.59 10.97
CA VAL A 66 8.85 -22.00 11.02
C VAL A 66 7.86 -22.92 10.31
N ASP A 67 6.59 -22.54 10.31
CA ASP A 67 5.50 -23.33 9.74
C ASP A 67 5.43 -23.09 8.22
N LEU A 68 5.73 -21.87 7.73
CA LEU A 68 5.90 -21.58 6.29
C LEU A 68 7.10 -22.29 5.62
N ASN A 69 7.98 -22.91 6.41
CA ASN A 69 9.27 -23.37 5.92
C ASN A 69 9.17 -24.66 5.13
N GLY A 70 9.46 -24.57 3.83
CA GLY A 70 9.34 -25.67 2.89
C GLY A 70 7.97 -25.76 2.22
N ASP A 71 7.07 -24.83 2.51
CA ASP A 71 5.79 -24.71 1.82
C ASP A 71 5.97 -24.27 0.37
N PHE A 72 4.98 -24.62 -0.44
CA PHE A 72 4.86 -24.18 -1.82
C PHE A 72 3.54 -23.44 -2.05
N ILE A 73 3.64 -22.15 -2.37
CA ILE A 73 2.48 -21.27 -2.55
C ILE A 73 2.30 -20.89 -4.03
N THR A 74 1.10 -21.11 -4.56
CA THR A 74 0.69 -20.63 -5.89
C THR A 74 -0.34 -19.51 -5.76
N GLY A 75 -0.45 -18.70 -6.82
CA GLY A 75 -1.36 -17.55 -6.86
C GLY A 75 -0.81 -16.28 -6.18
N VAL A 76 0.42 -16.31 -5.65
CA VAL A 76 1.08 -15.12 -5.12
C VAL A 76 1.25 -14.08 -6.23
N ARG A 77 0.65 -12.91 -6.03
CA ARG A 77 0.64 -11.78 -6.96
C ARG A 77 0.52 -10.47 -6.19
N ALA A 78 0.49 -9.35 -6.89
CA ALA A 78 0.15 -8.06 -6.27
C ALA A 78 -1.22 -8.17 -5.58
N GLY A 79 -1.26 -7.85 -4.28
CA GLY A 79 -2.44 -8.00 -3.42
C GLY A 79 -2.42 -9.25 -2.53
N THR A 80 -1.62 -10.28 -2.83
CA THR A 80 -1.41 -11.40 -1.91
C THR A 80 -0.47 -10.99 -0.79
N THR A 81 -0.82 -11.33 0.45
CA THR A 81 0.00 -11.08 1.64
C THR A 81 0.47 -12.40 2.23
N ILE A 82 1.77 -12.53 2.45
CA ILE A 82 2.33 -13.55 3.34
C ILE A 82 2.48 -12.88 4.70
N ASP A 83 1.61 -13.23 5.65
CA ASP A 83 1.57 -12.64 6.98
C ASP A 83 2.28 -13.54 8.01
N ILE A 84 3.51 -13.17 8.34
CA ILE A 84 4.39 -13.97 9.18
C ILE A 84 4.18 -13.58 10.65
N THR A 85 3.46 -14.42 11.38
CA THR A 85 3.13 -14.17 12.78
C THR A 85 4.31 -14.48 13.72
N GLY A 86 4.40 -13.71 14.81
CA GLY A 86 5.40 -13.87 15.87
C GLY A 86 6.80 -13.33 15.55
N SER A 87 7.03 -12.75 14.37
CA SER A 87 8.36 -12.34 13.90
C SER A 87 8.36 -10.93 13.31
N LEU A 88 9.37 -10.13 13.66
CA LEU A 88 9.71 -8.87 12.98
C LEU A 88 10.85 -9.12 12.01
N ILE A 89 10.55 -9.08 10.72
CA ILE A 89 11.49 -9.41 9.65
C ILE A 89 11.63 -8.18 8.75
N GLY A 90 12.71 -7.43 8.92
CA GLY A 90 13.03 -6.32 8.03
C GLY A 90 13.37 -6.78 6.62
N ARG A 91 13.31 -5.88 5.64
CA ARG A 91 13.53 -6.22 4.22
C ARG A 91 14.90 -6.84 3.95
N ASN A 92 15.90 -6.53 4.78
CA ASN A 92 17.28 -7.04 4.65
C ASN A 92 17.42 -8.55 4.85
N PHE A 93 16.43 -9.20 5.46
CA PHE A 93 16.42 -10.64 5.67
C PHE A 93 15.75 -11.40 4.53
N LEU A 94 15.14 -10.69 3.57
CA LEU A 94 14.47 -11.28 2.42
C LEU A 94 15.43 -11.35 1.25
N SER A 95 15.47 -12.50 0.60
CA SER A 95 16.12 -12.67 -0.70
C SER A 95 15.31 -13.64 -1.55
N THR A 96 15.39 -13.48 -2.87
CA THR A 96 14.73 -14.36 -3.82
C THR A 96 15.77 -15.17 -4.58
N VAL A 97 15.46 -16.44 -4.80
CA VAL A 97 16.21 -17.31 -5.71
C VAL A 97 15.23 -17.86 -6.73
N GLU A 98 15.42 -17.48 -7.99
CA GLU A 98 14.60 -17.96 -9.10
C GLU A 98 15.16 -19.26 -9.67
N TRP A 99 14.29 -20.25 -9.87
CA TRP A 99 14.64 -21.50 -10.51
C TRP A 99 13.45 -22.12 -11.23
N ALA A 100 13.61 -22.40 -12.53
CA ALA A 100 12.67 -23.17 -13.36
C ALA A 100 11.19 -22.70 -13.29
N GLY A 101 10.94 -21.38 -13.27
CA GLY A 101 9.58 -20.82 -13.23
C GLY A 101 8.99 -20.68 -11.83
N SER A 102 9.79 -20.96 -10.79
CA SER A 102 9.47 -20.76 -9.39
C SER A 102 10.46 -19.81 -8.74
N THR A 103 10.03 -19.14 -7.68
CA THR A 103 10.87 -18.28 -6.85
C THR A 103 10.80 -18.77 -5.42
N THR A 104 11.95 -18.99 -4.81
CA THR A 104 12.05 -19.21 -3.38
C THR A 104 12.30 -17.87 -2.70
N LEU A 105 11.40 -17.48 -1.79
CA LEU A 105 11.64 -16.39 -0.85
C LEU A 105 12.35 -16.97 0.37
N ALA A 106 13.65 -16.69 0.46
CA ALA A 106 14.46 -17.01 1.61
C ALA A 106 14.36 -15.90 2.65
N ILE A 107 14.12 -16.29 3.90
CA ILE A 107 13.94 -15.44 5.06
C ILE A 107 14.85 -15.96 6.17
N ALA A 108 16.05 -15.38 6.27
CA ALA A 108 17.14 -15.94 7.08
C ALA A 108 17.38 -17.44 6.76
N ASP A 109 17.18 -18.34 7.73
CA ASP A 109 17.38 -19.79 7.57
C ASP A 109 16.15 -20.54 7.04
N TYR A 110 15.04 -19.83 6.82
CA TYR A 110 13.77 -20.40 6.36
C TYR A 110 13.53 -20.05 4.89
N ALA A 111 12.73 -20.87 4.22
CA ALA A 111 12.42 -20.66 2.81
C ALA A 111 10.98 -21.07 2.52
N VAL A 112 10.27 -20.22 1.78
CA VAL A 112 8.96 -20.54 1.19
C VAL A 112 9.10 -20.48 -0.34
N ALA A 113 8.68 -21.54 -1.01
CA ALA A 113 8.71 -21.62 -2.46
C ALA A 113 7.39 -21.08 -3.04
N MET A 114 7.47 -20.40 -4.18
CA MET A 114 6.32 -19.80 -4.84
C MET A 114 6.34 -20.09 -6.33
N ALA A 115 5.17 -20.30 -6.94
CA ALA A 115 5.07 -20.34 -8.40
C ALA A 115 5.14 -18.92 -8.98
N GLY A 116 5.96 -18.71 -10.01
CA GLY A 116 6.16 -17.40 -10.64
C GLY A 116 7.59 -16.88 -10.50
N LEU A 117 7.96 -15.94 -11.39
CA LEU A 117 9.31 -15.38 -11.48
C LEU A 117 9.45 -13.96 -10.90
N PHE A 118 8.35 -13.26 -10.58
CA PHE A 118 8.38 -11.96 -9.88
C PHE A 118 9.35 -10.90 -10.46
N ALA A 119 9.69 -11.00 -11.76
CA ALA A 119 10.80 -10.26 -12.37
C ALA A 119 10.59 -8.74 -12.48
N ASP A 120 9.34 -8.28 -12.46
CA ASP A 120 8.97 -6.87 -12.65
C ASP A 120 8.65 -6.16 -11.33
N GLY A 121 9.18 -6.65 -10.21
CA GLY A 121 8.94 -6.06 -8.90
C GLY A 121 9.83 -6.59 -7.80
N GLU A 122 9.45 -6.29 -6.55
CA GLU A 122 10.17 -6.71 -5.35
C GLU A 122 9.20 -7.09 -4.24
N PHE A 123 9.66 -7.96 -3.33
CA PHE A 123 8.96 -8.25 -2.09
C PHE A 123 9.22 -7.17 -1.05
N MET A 124 8.22 -6.38 -0.71
CA MET A 124 8.30 -5.48 0.45
C MET A 124 7.99 -6.25 1.72
N ALA A 125 8.70 -5.95 2.81
CA ALA A 125 8.38 -6.45 4.15
C ALA A 125 7.92 -5.28 5.02
N VAL A 126 6.83 -5.48 5.74
CA VAL A 126 6.26 -4.48 6.64
C VAL A 126 6.17 -5.09 8.04
N PRO A 127 7.22 -4.94 8.87
CA PRO A 127 7.21 -5.43 10.25
C PRO A 127 6.24 -4.61 11.09
N ARG A 128 5.49 -5.29 11.96
CA ARG A 128 4.44 -4.72 12.79
C ARG A 128 4.54 -5.27 14.21
N SER A 129 4.54 -4.37 15.18
CA SER A 129 4.66 -4.72 16.59
C SER A 129 3.62 -3.95 17.40
N THR A 130 2.46 -4.57 17.64
CA THR A 130 1.44 -3.97 18.54
C THR A 130 1.15 -4.86 19.72
N GLY A 131 1.75 -4.53 20.86
CA GLY A 131 1.50 -5.23 22.12
C GLY A 131 1.86 -6.71 22.04
N THR A 132 0.85 -7.59 22.05
CA THR A 132 1.02 -9.06 22.05
C THR A 132 1.06 -9.69 20.65
N GLU A 133 0.74 -8.93 19.60
CA GLU A 133 0.69 -9.42 18.22
C GLU A 133 1.81 -8.78 17.40
N THR A 134 2.92 -9.50 17.32
CA THR A 134 4.03 -9.23 16.42
C THR A 134 3.77 -9.97 15.11
N HIS A 135 3.91 -9.30 13.98
CA HIS A 135 3.85 -9.96 12.67
C HIS A 135 4.63 -9.17 11.61
N THR A 136 4.89 -9.78 10.46
CA THR A 136 5.46 -9.11 9.29
C THR A 136 4.64 -9.46 8.07
N SER A 137 4.07 -8.44 7.42
CA SER A 137 3.41 -8.62 6.14
C SER A 137 4.44 -8.53 5.02
N VAL A 138 4.54 -9.58 4.21
CA VAL A 138 5.39 -9.63 3.02
C VAL A 138 4.51 -9.66 1.78
N MET A 139 4.74 -8.71 0.87
CA MET A 139 3.91 -8.52 -0.31
C MET A 139 4.79 -8.23 -1.53
N PHE A 140 4.48 -8.90 -2.64
CA PHE A 140 5.09 -8.55 -3.91
C PHE A 140 4.46 -7.27 -4.48
N VAL A 141 5.30 -6.33 -4.88
CA VAL A 141 4.90 -5.06 -5.47
C VAL A 141 5.68 -4.87 -6.76
N ASN A 142 4.98 -4.58 -7.86
CA ASN A 142 5.62 -4.26 -9.13
C ASN A 142 6.46 -2.97 -8.99
N PHE A 143 7.51 -2.85 -9.79
CA PHE A 143 8.25 -1.60 -9.89
C PHE A 143 7.36 -0.47 -10.37
N LEU A 144 7.64 0.75 -9.89
CA LEU A 144 7.09 1.92 -10.53
C LEU A 144 7.62 1.97 -11.97
N PRO A 145 6.78 2.08 -13.02
CA PRO A 145 7.25 2.24 -14.38
C PRO A 145 8.04 3.54 -14.52
N SER A 146 8.94 3.61 -15.50
CA SER A 146 9.59 4.86 -15.86
C SER A 146 8.56 5.86 -16.37
N LEU A 147 8.49 7.02 -15.73
CA LEU A 147 7.56 8.10 -16.07
C LEU A 147 8.29 9.19 -16.87
N PHE A 148 7.63 9.75 -17.88
CA PHE A 148 8.20 10.77 -18.76
C PHE A 148 7.13 11.78 -19.17
N GLU A 149 7.52 13.06 -19.16
CA GLU A 149 6.69 14.17 -19.63
C GLU A 149 6.06 13.89 -21.00
N SER A 150 4.74 14.07 -21.07
CA SER A 150 3.89 13.88 -22.24
C SER A 150 3.85 12.45 -22.79
N VAL A 151 4.25 11.45 -21.98
CA VAL A 151 4.18 10.02 -22.35
C VAL A 151 3.19 9.29 -21.46
N SER A 152 1.97 9.12 -21.98
CA SER A 152 0.89 8.43 -21.28
C SER A 152 1.27 7.00 -20.87
N VAL A 153 1.05 6.69 -19.60
CA VAL A 153 1.13 5.33 -19.05
C VAL A 153 -0.05 4.50 -19.55
N ALA A 154 0.21 3.22 -19.84
CA ALA A 154 -0.83 2.28 -20.27
C ALA A 154 -1.89 2.09 -19.17
N ALA A 155 -3.16 1.99 -19.57
CA ALA A 155 -4.28 2.00 -18.63
C ALA A 155 -4.27 0.84 -17.62
N ASP A 156 -3.68 -0.30 -17.98
CA ASP A 156 -3.51 -1.48 -17.13
C ASP A 156 -2.38 -1.35 -16.09
N ALA A 157 -1.46 -0.41 -16.28
CA ALA A 157 -0.42 -0.08 -15.32
C ALA A 157 -0.86 0.98 -14.29
N ILE A 158 -1.97 1.68 -14.53
CA ILE A 158 -2.52 2.68 -13.60
C ILE A 158 -3.27 1.95 -12.48
N ASN A 159 -2.58 1.76 -11.36
CA ASN A 159 -2.99 0.85 -10.28
C ASN A 159 -3.39 1.55 -8.97
N GLY A 160 -3.39 2.88 -8.91
CA GLY A 160 -3.62 3.60 -7.66
C GLY A 160 -2.45 3.41 -6.68
N VAL A 161 -2.77 3.12 -5.42
CA VAL A 161 -1.77 2.81 -4.39
C VAL A 161 -1.64 1.30 -4.19
N ALA A 162 -0.56 0.72 -4.71
CA ALA A 162 -0.13 -0.63 -4.47
C ALA A 162 0.38 -0.76 -3.04
N ASN A 163 0.15 -1.92 -2.42
CA ASN A 163 0.56 -2.22 -1.05
C ASN A 163 0.01 -1.22 -0.02
N GLU A 164 -1.32 -1.01 -0.02
CA GLU A 164 -1.98 -0.23 1.04
C GLU A 164 -1.64 -0.65 2.48
N PRO A 165 -1.39 -1.95 2.79
CA PRO A 165 -0.90 -2.33 4.10
C PRO A 165 0.33 -1.54 4.52
N PHE A 166 1.29 -1.28 3.63
CA PHE A 166 2.46 -0.43 3.91
C PHE A 166 2.09 0.92 4.55
N LEU A 167 1.01 1.57 4.10
CA LEU A 167 0.58 2.89 4.57
C LEU A 167 -0.29 2.89 5.82
N THR A 168 -0.80 1.73 6.21
CA THR A 168 -1.55 1.59 7.48
C THR A 168 -0.54 1.56 8.61
N SER A 169 -0.74 2.23 9.72
CA SER A 169 0.17 2.23 10.86
C SER A 169 -0.28 1.24 11.91
N ASP A 170 0.69 0.77 12.69
CA ASP A 170 0.48 -0.05 13.87
C ASP A 170 0.62 0.79 15.16
N GLY A 171 0.83 2.10 15.05
CA GLY A 171 1.08 2.97 16.19
C GLY A 171 2.53 2.96 16.67
N SER A 172 3.41 2.17 16.04
CA SER A 172 4.85 2.13 16.31
C SER A 172 5.70 2.54 15.11
N THR A 173 5.17 2.35 13.90
CA THR A 173 5.83 2.62 12.62
C THR A 173 5.91 4.13 12.35
N ARG A 174 7.14 4.63 12.19
CA ARG A 174 7.38 6.03 11.78
C ARG A 174 7.59 6.09 10.28
N PHE A 175 6.97 7.06 9.63
CA PHE A 175 7.03 7.25 8.18
C PHE A 175 7.85 8.48 7.82
N SER A 176 8.60 8.37 6.73
CA SER A 176 9.21 9.51 6.05
C SER A 176 8.85 9.52 4.58
N MET A 177 8.88 10.72 4.00
CA MET A 177 8.65 10.94 2.58
C MET A 177 9.79 11.74 1.98
N ASP A 178 10.22 11.37 0.77
CA ASP A 178 11.13 12.15 -0.05
C ASP A 178 10.43 12.59 -1.34
N MET A 179 10.74 13.79 -1.82
CA MET A 179 10.41 14.19 -3.19
C MET A 179 11.42 13.54 -4.14
N LYS A 180 10.94 12.83 -5.16
CA LYS A 180 11.77 12.22 -6.21
C LYS A 180 11.85 13.13 -7.43
N THR A 181 10.71 13.58 -7.91
CA THR A 181 10.59 14.50 -9.04
C THR A 181 9.36 15.38 -8.89
N ALA A 182 9.40 16.57 -9.47
CA ALA A 182 8.25 17.46 -9.58
C ALA A 182 8.26 18.11 -10.98
N GLN A 183 8.02 17.31 -12.01
CA GLN A 183 8.03 17.76 -13.41
C GLN A 183 6.61 18.10 -13.85
N SER A 184 6.16 19.31 -13.52
CA SER A 184 4.82 19.79 -13.81
C SER A 184 4.84 21.23 -14.33
N THR A 185 3.83 21.57 -15.12
CA THR A 185 3.57 22.96 -15.55
C THR A 185 3.07 23.84 -14.40
N PHE A 186 2.29 23.27 -13.48
CA PHE A 186 1.64 23.97 -12.38
C PHE A 186 2.53 24.06 -11.14
N ALA A 187 2.30 25.09 -10.31
CA ALA A 187 2.94 25.19 -9.00
C ALA A 187 2.09 24.45 -7.97
N ASN A 188 2.08 23.11 -8.06
CA ASN A 188 1.24 22.27 -7.23
C ASN A 188 1.57 22.37 -5.74
N THR A 189 0.55 22.21 -4.91
CA THR A 189 0.71 21.97 -3.47
C THR A 189 0.50 20.50 -3.18
N LEU A 190 1.47 19.84 -2.55
CA LEU A 190 1.35 18.47 -2.08
C LEU A 190 1.10 18.46 -0.58
N GLY A 191 0.13 17.67 -0.12
CA GLY A 191 -0.16 17.49 1.29
C GLY A 191 -0.45 16.05 1.68
N VAL A 192 -0.61 15.85 2.99
CA VAL A 192 -0.90 14.58 3.64
C VAL A 192 -2.12 14.73 4.56
N TYR A 193 -2.83 13.64 4.79
CA TYR A 193 -3.82 13.51 5.83
C TYR A 193 -3.80 12.10 6.39
N ARG A 194 -4.42 11.94 7.55
CA ARG A 194 -4.64 10.65 8.19
C ARG A 194 -6.08 10.21 7.98
N VAL A 195 -6.23 8.90 7.83
CA VAL A 195 -7.52 8.23 7.79
C VAL A 195 -7.61 7.34 9.01
N ALA A 196 -8.56 7.62 9.90
CA ALA A 196 -8.83 6.78 11.05
C ALA A 196 -9.41 5.41 10.61
N ALA A 197 -9.40 4.43 11.51
CA ALA A 197 -9.92 3.09 11.23
C ALA A 197 -11.41 3.08 10.82
N ASP A 198 -12.19 4.09 11.22
CA ASP A 198 -13.59 4.27 10.82
C ASP A 198 -13.77 5.04 9.48
N GLY A 199 -12.65 5.39 8.84
CA GLY A 199 -12.58 6.14 7.60
C GLY A 199 -12.54 7.67 7.74
N THR A 200 -12.60 8.21 8.96
CA THR A 200 -12.63 9.66 9.18
C THR A 200 -11.28 10.31 8.84
N ILE A 201 -11.30 11.36 8.02
CA ILE A 201 -10.12 12.14 7.64
C ILE A 201 -9.79 13.17 8.73
N HIS A 202 -8.52 13.25 9.11
CA HIS A 202 -8.02 14.26 10.05
C HIS A 202 -6.54 14.58 9.78
N ASP A 203 -5.98 15.51 10.55
CA ASP A 203 -4.57 15.92 10.47
C ASP A 203 -4.13 16.28 9.03
N THR A 204 -4.94 17.09 8.35
CA THR A 204 -4.66 17.55 6.99
C THR A 204 -3.58 18.63 7.01
N GLN A 205 -2.49 18.41 6.29
CA GLN A 205 -1.34 19.32 6.25
C GLN A 205 -0.83 19.48 4.83
N ALA A 206 -0.46 20.71 4.45
CA ALA A 206 0.33 20.95 3.25
C ALA A 206 1.81 20.68 3.58
N ILE A 207 2.45 19.75 2.86
CA ILE A 207 3.86 19.41 3.08
C ILE A 207 4.76 20.27 2.19
N TYR A 208 4.40 20.38 0.91
CA TYR A 208 5.09 21.24 -0.04
C TYR A 208 4.10 22.22 -0.59
N ALA A 209 4.23 23.49 -0.17
CA ALA A 209 3.42 24.57 -0.72
C ALA A 209 3.60 24.67 -2.24
N ASN A 210 4.85 24.56 -2.73
CA ASN A 210 5.20 24.63 -4.14
C ASN A 210 6.16 23.49 -4.54
N THR A 211 5.66 22.46 -5.21
CA THR A 211 6.46 21.29 -5.59
C THR A 211 7.55 21.61 -6.62
N ARG A 212 7.38 22.63 -7.47
CA ARG A 212 8.42 23.05 -8.44
C ARG A 212 9.68 23.62 -7.79
N GLY A 213 9.59 24.03 -6.52
CA GLY A 213 10.72 24.58 -5.76
C GLY A 213 11.52 23.53 -4.97
N VAL A 214 11.12 22.25 -4.99
CA VAL A 214 11.71 21.20 -4.13
C VAL A 214 12.80 20.44 -4.88
N PHE A 215 14.03 20.51 -4.37
CA PHE A 215 15.15 19.72 -4.89
C PHE A 215 15.25 18.37 -4.14
N PRO A 216 15.39 17.23 -4.85
CA PRO A 216 15.35 15.90 -4.23
C PRO A 216 16.37 15.66 -3.11
N SER A 217 17.54 16.30 -3.15
CA SER A 217 18.64 16.08 -2.20
C SER A 217 18.47 16.72 -0.81
N LEU A 218 17.35 17.38 -0.53
CA LEU A 218 17.06 18.08 0.75
C LEU A 218 15.60 17.89 1.22
N SER A 219 14.93 16.82 0.80
CA SER A 219 13.46 16.72 0.82
C SER A 219 12.87 15.66 1.77
N THR A 220 13.64 15.13 2.73
CA THR A 220 13.08 14.16 3.67
C THR A 220 12.15 14.86 4.66
N VAL A 221 10.86 14.56 4.58
CA VAL A 221 9.82 15.02 5.49
C VAL A 221 9.46 13.88 6.43
N ASP A 222 9.52 14.16 7.71
CA ASP A 222 9.05 13.25 8.75
C ASP A 222 7.53 13.35 8.87
N LEU A 223 6.84 12.26 8.55
CA LEU A 223 5.38 12.16 8.65
C LEU A 223 4.94 11.66 10.03
N GLY A 224 5.90 11.39 10.92
CA GLY A 224 5.65 10.92 12.27
C GLY A 224 5.14 9.49 12.33
N THR A 225 4.48 9.17 13.43
CA THR A 225 3.92 7.84 13.72
C THR A 225 2.40 7.95 13.79
N PRO A 226 1.66 7.53 12.76
CA PRO A 226 0.20 7.46 12.82
C PRO A 226 -0.23 6.46 13.91
N ALA A 227 -1.40 6.66 14.51
CA ALA A 227 -1.89 5.75 15.55
C ALA A 227 -2.20 4.36 14.98
N ASN A 228 -2.36 3.37 15.86
CA ASN A 228 -2.68 2.00 15.43
C ASN A 228 -3.99 1.97 14.63
N GLY A 229 -3.93 1.40 13.42
CA GLY A 229 -5.05 1.34 12.48
C GLY A 229 -5.29 2.61 11.67
N GLU A 230 -4.53 3.70 11.88
CA GLU A 230 -4.59 4.88 11.01
C GLU A 230 -3.82 4.63 9.72
N ARG A 231 -4.33 5.13 8.61
CA ARG A 231 -3.66 5.07 7.30
C ARG A 231 -3.20 6.46 6.87
N LEU A 232 -1.99 6.56 6.32
CA LEU A 232 -1.51 7.75 5.62
C LEU A 232 -2.10 7.84 4.22
N ALA A 233 -2.51 9.03 3.82
CA ALA A 233 -2.95 9.32 2.46
C ALA A 233 -2.54 10.74 2.06
N PHE A 234 -2.44 10.95 0.75
CA PHE A 234 -1.89 12.17 0.17
C PHE A 234 -2.90 12.83 -0.76
N PHE A 235 -2.74 14.15 -0.91
CA PHE A 235 -3.49 14.96 -1.85
C PHE A 235 -2.60 15.95 -2.58
N LEU A 236 -2.98 16.29 -3.80
CA LEU A 236 -2.34 17.28 -4.64
C LEU A 236 -3.37 18.33 -5.05
N ILE A 237 -3.09 19.60 -4.76
CA ILE A 237 -3.87 20.73 -5.25
C ILE A 237 -3.21 21.22 -6.52
N GLN A 238 -3.91 21.11 -7.64
CA GLN A 238 -3.45 21.63 -8.92
C GLN A 238 -3.20 23.14 -8.81
N ASP A 239 -1.99 23.59 -9.17
CA ASP A 239 -1.58 25.00 -9.06
C ASP A 239 -1.82 25.62 -7.67
N GLY A 240 -1.82 24.80 -6.60
CA GLY A 240 -2.19 25.25 -5.27
C GLY A 240 -1.40 26.48 -4.78
N PHE A 241 -0.10 26.55 -5.07
CA PHE A 241 0.71 27.72 -4.74
C PHE A 241 0.33 28.94 -5.56
N GLY A 242 0.04 28.77 -6.85
CA GLY A 242 -0.38 29.86 -7.74
C GLY A 242 -1.71 30.47 -7.29
N GLN A 243 -2.63 29.63 -6.81
CA GLN A 243 -3.97 30.05 -6.38
C GLN A 243 -4.01 30.58 -4.94
N TYR A 244 -3.25 29.99 -4.03
CA TYR A 244 -3.40 30.23 -2.59
C TYR A 244 -2.11 30.67 -1.89
N GLY A 245 -0.95 30.62 -2.56
CA GLY A 245 0.35 30.87 -1.95
C GLY A 245 0.73 29.77 -0.95
N ASP A 246 1.45 30.17 0.10
CA ASP A 246 1.76 29.29 1.22
C ASP A 246 0.49 29.05 2.05
N LEU A 247 -0.01 27.81 2.03
CA LEU A 247 -1.17 27.44 2.83
C LEU A 247 -0.80 27.35 4.33
N PRO A 248 -1.69 27.79 5.22
CA PRO A 248 -1.49 27.72 6.67
C PRO A 248 -1.66 26.30 7.22
N ASP A 249 -1.12 26.04 8.41
CA ASP A 249 -1.24 24.75 9.13
C ASP A 249 -2.63 24.52 9.79
N ASP A 250 -3.69 25.10 9.23
CA ASP A 250 -5.05 25.04 9.77
C ASP A 250 -6.06 24.35 8.82
N LEU A 251 -5.55 23.56 7.89
CA LEU A 251 -6.30 22.85 6.86
C LEU A 251 -7.12 21.68 7.41
N ARG A 252 -8.28 21.47 6.80
CA ARG A 252 -9.16 20.32 7.03
C ARG A 252 -9.85 19.91 5.74
N LEU A 253 -9.83 18.61 5.44
CA LEU A 253 -10.74 18.03 4.45
C LEU A 253 -12.09 17.74 5.10
N VAL A 254 -13.14 18.40 4.61
CA VAL A 254 -14.49 18.36 5.20
C VAL A 254 -15.51 17.83 4.20
N ALA A 255 -16.61 17.27 4.71
CA ALA A 255 -17.72 16.84 3.85
C ALA A 255 -18.34 18.08 3.16
N PRO A 256 -18.73 17.97 1.87
CA PRO A 256 -19.18 19.12 1.09
C PRO A 256 -20.28 19.95 1.74
N GLY A 257 -20.14 21.28 1.74
CA GLY A 257 -21.08 22.21 2.36
C GLY A 257 -21.10 22.19 3.90
N THR A 258 -20.22 21.44 4.56
CA THR A 258 -20.17 21.33 6.03
C THR A 258 -18.81 21.71 6.60
N THR A 259 -18.67 21.73 7.92
CA THR A 259 -17.37 21.83 8.62
C THR A 259 -16.98 20.51 9.29
N THR A 260 -17.74 19.44 9.03
CA THR A 260 -17.52 18.11 9.58
C THR A 260 -16.40 17.44 8.79
N ALA A 261 -15.50 16.74 9.48
CA ALA A 261 -14.46 15.94 8.82
C ALA A 261 -15.07 15.02 7.74
N ALA A 262 -14.42 14.97 6.59
CA ALA A 262 -14.81 14.03 5.54
C ALA A 262 -14.53 12.58 5.99
N ASN A 263 -15.23 11.62 5.40
CA ASN A 263 -14.99 10.20 5.64
C ASN A 263 -14.81 9.49 4.30
N VAL A 264 -13.76 8.67 4.19
CA VAL A 264 -13.38 8.02 2.93
C VAL A 264 -14.42 7.02 2.43
N ASN A 265 -15.23 6.49 3.35
CA ASN A 265 -16.30 5.54 3.03
C ASN A 265 -17.55 6.22 2.44
N ALA A 266 -17.62 7.55 2.46
CA ALA A 266 -18.73 8.27 1.86
C ALA A 266 -18.68 8.26 0.32
N GLY A 267 -17.50 8.07 -0.28
CA GLY A 267 -17.32 8.11 -1.73
C GLY A 267 -17.70 9.45 -2.35
N VAL A 268 -17.47 10.54 -1.61
CA VAL A 268 -17.76 11.91 -2.06
C VAL A 268 -16.48 12.73 -1.95
N PRO A 269 -16.06 13.45 -3.02
CA PRO A 269 -14.91 14.33 -2.97
C PRO A 269 -15.02 15.36 -1.82
N PRO A 270 -14.02 15.45 -0.93
CA PRO A 270 -14.04 16.41 0.16
C PRO A 270 -13.77 17.85 -0.31
N GLU A 271 -14.24 18.82 0.46
CA GLU A 271 -13.84 20.23 0.31
C GLU A 271 -12.64 20.53 1.20
N LEU A 272 -11.70 21.35 0.74
CA LEU A 272 -10.62 21.86 1.57
C LEU A 272 -11.04 23.15 2.28
N LEU A 273 -10.95 23.14 3.61
CA LEU A 273 -11.26 24.25 4.48
C LEU A 273 -10.01 24.67 5.24
N SER A 274 -9.65 25.95 5.14
CA SER A 274 -8.71 26.61 6.04
C SER A 274 -9.49 27.40 7.09
N ALA A 275 -9.04 27.38 8.35
CA ALA A 275 -9.68 28.15 9.41
C ALA A 275 -9.49 29.67 9.20
N SER A 276 -8.38 30.07 8.59
CA SER A 276 -8.02 31.47 8.33
C SER A 276 -8.42 31.96 6.93
N LEU A 277 -8.42 31.11 5.91
CA LEU A 277 -8.75 31.48 4.53
C LEU A 277 -10.17 31.08 4.10
N GLY A 278 -10.87 30.25 4.89
CA GLY A 278 -12.17 29.72 4.52
C GLY A 278 -12.08 28.56 3.52
N ARG A 279 -13.15 28.33 2.74
CA ARG A 279 -13.20 27.24 1.75
C ARG A 279 -12.35 27.56 0.54
N LEU A 280 -11.49 26.63 0.14
CA LEU A 280 -10.56 26.77 -0.95
C LEU A 280 -11.09 26.00 -2.17
N THR A 281 -11.75 26.71 -3.10
CA THR A 281 -12.49 26.09 -4.23
C THR A 281 -11.99 26.51 -5.62
N ALA A 282 -10.91 27.29 -5.68
CA ALA A 282 -10.35 27.81 -6.93
C ALA A 282 -9.52 26.79 -7.73
N ALA A 283 -9.17 25.65 -7.12
CA ALA A 283 -8.32 24.62 -7.70
C ALA A 283 -8.89 23.21 -7.44
N PRO A 284 -8.79 22.30 -8.43
CA PRO A 284 -9.02 20.87 -8.21
C PRO A 284 -8.07 20.27 -7.17
N ILE A 285 -8.56 19.24 -6.47
CA ILE A 285 -7.78 18.45 -5.52
C ILE A 285 -7.85 17.00 -5.95
N PHE A 286 -6.68 16.38 -6.06
CA PHE A 286 -6.54 14.97 -6.41
C PHE A 286 -5.99 14.21 -5.22
N HIS A 287 -6.57 13.04 -4.97
CA HIS A 287 -6.28 12.20 -3.83
C HIS A 287 -5.72 10.87 -4.28
N THR A 288 -4.84 10.31 -3.45
CA THR A 288 -4.38 8.91 -3.56
C THR A 288 -5.52 7.90 -3.44
N ILE A 289 -6.61 8.26 -2.77
CA ILE A 289 -7.83 7.45 -2.64
C ILE A 289 -8.77 7.81 -3.79
N ALA A 290 -8.94 6.89 -4.74
CA ALA A 290 -9.68 7.14 -5.98
C ALA A 290 -11.15 7.57 -5.75
N THR A 291 -11.83 7.00 -4.75
CA THR A 291 -13.22 7.33 -4.41
C THR A 291 -13.42 8.75 -3.86
N LEU A 292 -12.34 9.48 -3.61
CA LEU A 292 -12.36 10.90 -3.25
C LEU A 292 -12.13 11.82 -4.45
N ASN A 293 -11.84 11.26 -5.62
CA ASN A 293 -11.65 12.03 -6.84
C ASN A 293 -12.97 12.11 -7.62
N PRO A 294 -13.20 13.19 -8.39
CA PRO A 294 -14.36 13.29 -9.26
C PRO A 294 -14.48 12.08 -10.21
N GLY A 295 -15.61 11.38 -10.16
CA GLY A 295 -15.88 10.21 -11.00
C GLY A 295 -15.06 8.96 -10.65
N ASP A 296 -14.61 8.84 -9.39
CA ASP A 296 -13.78 7.74 -8.87
C ASP A 296 -12.46 7.56 -9.64
N ALA A 297 -11.95 8.68 -10.16
CA ALA A 297 -10.80 8.72 -11.03
C ALA A 297 -9.50 8.33 -10.30
N VAL A 298 -8.67 7.50 -10.93
CA VAL A 298 -7.37 7.11 -10.41
C VAL A 298 -6.33 8.14 -10.86
N GLN A 299 -5.92 9.00 -9.92
CA GLN A 299 -4.99 10.11 -10.15
C GLN A 299 -3.55 9.81 -9.70
N VAL A 300 -3.32 8.58 -9.28
CA VAL A 300 -1.99 8.10 -8.93
C VAL A 300 -1.74 6.72 -9.51
N LEU A 301 -0.47 6.43 -9.74
CA LEU A 301 0.00 5.06 -9.84
C LEU A 301 1.19 4.90 -8.92
N SER A 302 1.47 3.68 -8.52
CA SER A 302 2.53 3.41 -7.57
C SER A 302 3.21 2.08 -7.83
N GLY A 303 4.38 1.94 -7.24
CA GLY A 303 5.16 0.73 -7.29
C GLY A 303 6.32 0.83 -6.33
N THR A 304 7.08 -0.24 -6.21
CA THR A 304 8.26 -0.24 -5.35
C THR A 304 9.48 0.29 -6.08
N ALA A 305 10.43 0.86 -5.34
CA ALA A 305 11.80 1.04 -5.84
C ALA A 305 12.55 -0.31 -5.87
N ALA A 306 13.65 -0.36 -6.64
CA ALA A 306 14.60 -1.48 -6.60
C ALA A 306 15.08 -1.74 -5.16
N GLY A 307 15.14 -3.02 -4.77
CA GLY A 307 15.43 -3.43 -3.38
C GLY A 307 14.28 -3.24 -2.39
N GLY A 308 13.11 -2.80 -2.86
CA GLY A 308 11.81 -2.65 -2.19
C GLY A 308 11.78 -2.34 -0.70
N ARG A 309 12.45 -1.23 -0.36
CA ARG A 309 12.37 -0.52 0.92
C ARG A 309 11.53 0.74 0.85
N GLU A 310 11.03 1.06 -0.33
CA GLU A 310 10.40 2.34 -0.63
C GLU A 310 9.21 2.14 -1.55
N LEU A 311 8.03 2.62 -1.12
CA LEU A 311 6.86 2.73 -1.97
C LEU A 311 6.92 4.08 -2.70
N LEU A 312 6.95 4.04 -4.02
CA LEU A 312 6.92 5.22 -4.87
C LEU A 312 5.51 5.49 -5.36
N ILE A 313 5.08 6.75 -5.35
CA ILE A 313 3.76 7.18 -5.82
C ILE A 313 3.97 8.34 -6.80
N GLY A 314 3.52 8.16 -8.04
CA GLY A 314 3.44 9.21 -9.06
C GLY A 314 2.03 9.78 -9.13
N PHE A 315 1.92 11.11 -9.20
CA PHE A 315 0.69 11.85 -9.34
C PHE A 315 0.54 12.41 -10.76
N GLU A 316 -0.68 12.35 -11.25
CA GLU A 316 -1.16 13.14 -12.38
C GLU A 316 -1.84 14.41 -11.83
N ASP A 317 -1.46 15.57 -12.35
CA ASP A 317 -1.99 16.87 -11.93
C ASP A 317 -3.14 17.41 -12.80
N LEU A 318 -3.54 16.68 -13.84
CA LEU A 318 -4.72 16.97 -14.63
C LEU A 318 -5.84 15.94 -14.36
N PRO A 319 -7.11 16.29 -14.56
CA PRO A 319 -8.20 15.33 -14.48
C PRO A 319 -8.01 14.18 -15.48
N THR A 320 -8.29 12.93 -15.10
CA THR A 320 -8.10 11.74 -15.97
C THR A 320 -8.74 11.85 -17.36
N ALA A 321 -9.84 12.60 -17.50
CA ALA A 321 -10.54 12.79 -18.78
C ALA A 321 -9.80 13.73 -19.76
N SER A 322 -8.88 14.55 -19.26
CA SER A 322 -8.19 15.60 -20.02
C SER A 322 -6.66 15.62 -19.81
N GLY A 323 -6.14 14.81 -18.88
CA GLY A 323 -4.71 14.68 -18.60
C GLY A 323 -3.97 13.86 -19.63
N ASP A 324 -2.66 14.06 -19.67
CA ASP A 324 -1.70 13.28 -20.45
C ASP A 324 -1.38 11.91 -19.82
N ARG A 325 -1.73 11.72 -18.53
CA ARG A 325 -1.69 10.43 -17.82
C ARG A 325 -0.28 9.88 -17.75
N ASP A 326 0.68 10.72 -17.47
CA ASP A 326 2.10 10.38 -17.44
C ASP A 326 2.66 10.33 -16.00
N PHE A 327 1.95 10.94 -15.04
CA PHE A 327 2.09 10.77 -13.59
C PHE A 327 3.45 11.19 -13.00
N GLN A 328 4.30 11.90 -13.76
CA GLN A 328 5.58 12.45 -13.28
C GLN A 328 5.45 13.83 -12.62
N ASP A 329 4.26 14.44 -12.65
CA ASP A 329 4.02 15.80 -12.13
C ASP A 329 4.56 15.97 -10.73
N VAL A 330 4.30 14.96 -9.90
CA VAL A 330 4.91 14.78 -8.59
C VAL A 330 5.15 13.29 -8.36
N VAL A 331 6.39 12.92 -8.07
CA VAL A 331 6.74 11.57 -7.61
C VAL A 331 7.32 11.66 -6.21
N ILE A 332 6.71 10.93 -5.29
CA ILE A 332 7.19 10.80 -3.91
C ILE A 332 7.64 9.37 -3.61
N GLY A 333 8.57 9.24 -2.67
CA GLY A 333 8.93 7.93 -2.10
C GLY A 333 8.65 7.92 -0.61
N LEU A 334 8.08 6.82 -0.13
CA LEU A 334 7.70 6.61 1.26
C LEU A 334 8.48 5.46 1.86
N ARG A 335 8.98 5.67 3.08
CA ARG A 335 9.80 4.71 3.83
C ARG A 335 9.31 4.59 5.26
N THR A 336 9.62 3.45 5.88
CA THR A 336 9.42 3.24 7.32
C THR A 336 10.76 3.20 8.05
N ASN A 337 10.75 3.45 9.35
CA ASN A 337 11.93 3.43 10.22
C ASN A 337 12.51 2.02 10.51
N TYR A 338 11.85 0.94 10.07
CA TYR A 338 12.31 -0.43 10.33
C TYR A 338 13.45 -0.91 9.42
N ASP A 339 13.78 -0.18 8.35
CA ASP A 339 14.84 -0.54 7.39
C ASP A 339 16.22 0.08 7.73
N ASP A 340 16.48 0.39 9.00
CA ASP A 340 17.74 0.96 9.52
C ASP A 340 18.22 2.25 8.82
N LEU A 341 17.31 3.00 8.20
CA LEU A 341 17.60 4.23 7.44
C LEU A 341 17.32 5.53 8.21
N PHE A 342 16.93 5.44 9.48
CA PHE A 342 16.88 6.59 10.38
C PHE A 342 18.14 6.67 11.25
N VAL A 343 19.16 7.36 10.73
CA VAL A 343 20.06 8.12 11.60
C VAL A 343 19.62 9.57 11.47
N ILE A 344 18.94 10.09 12.49
CA ILE A 344 18.78 11.54 12.68
C ILE A 344 20.09 12.09 13.22
#